data_AF-A0A933CXC5-F1
#
_entry.id   AF-A0A933CXC5-F1
#
_cell.length_a   1.000
_cell.length_b   1.000
_cell.length_c   1.000
_cell.angle_alpha   90.00
_cell.angle_beta   90.00
_cell.angle_gamma   90.00
#
_symmetry.space_group_name_H-M   'P 1'
#
loop_
_entity.id
_entity.type
_entity.pdbx_description
1 polymer ?
#
loop_
_entity_poly.entity_id
_entity_poly.type
_entity_poly.pdbx_seq_one_letter_code
_entity_poly.pdbx_strand_id
1 'polypeptide(L)'
;MNEHTQNPVELLIHQIRQAVREEILAATAQNGHARELLTPEQLAERLKVPVSWVYEQSRQGHIPTHRIGRYIRFDLREVMESQKKREATP
;
A
#
# COMPACT_ATOMS: atom_id res chain seq x y z
N MET A 1 -20.15 25.81 -29.89
CA MET A 1 -19.49 27.06 -29.45
C MET A 1 -18.35 26.63 -28.55
N ASN A 2 -17.23 26.20 -29.13
CA ASN A 2 -16.10 25.59 -28.42
C ASN A 2 -14.96 26.62 -28.37
N GLU A 3 -15.03 27.58 -27.45
CA GLU A 3 -13.99 28.62 -27.32
C GLU A 3 -12.89 28.27 -26.30
N HIS A 4 -13.01 27.15 -25.58
CA HIS A 4 -12.05 26.75 -24.54
C HIS A 4 -10.94 25.79 -25.03
N THR A 5 -10.97 25.31 -26.28
CA THR A 5 -9.91 24.42 -26.79
C THR A 5 -8.74 25.18 -27.42
N GLN A 6 -8.86 26.48 -27.63
CA GLN A 6 -7.87 27.28 -28.37
C GLN A 6 -7.09 28.26 -27.48
N ASN A 7 -7.29 28.22 -26.16
CA ASN A 7 -6.53 29.06 -25.23
C ASN A 7 -5.16 28.40 -24.91
N PRO A 8 -4.04 29.00 -25.35
CA PRO A 8 -2.71 28.40 -25.17
C PRO A 8 -2.30 28.26 -23.70
N VAL A 9 -2.85 29.10 -22.82
CA VAL A 9 -2.60 29.01 -21.36
C VAL A 9 -3.34 27.83 -20.76
N GLU A 10 -4.57 27.55 -21.20
CA GLU A 10 -5.32 26.37 -20.73
C GLU A 10 -4.67 25.06 -21.19
N LEU A 11 -4.14 25.04 -22.41
CA LEU A 11 -3.36 23.90 -22.92
C LEU A 11 -2.09 23.67 -22.09
N LEU A 12 -1.36 24.73 -21.76
CA LEU A 12 -0.18 24.67 -20.92
C LEU A 12 -0.52 24.20 -19.50
N ILE A 13 -1.58 24.74 -18.89
CA ILE A 13 -2.05 24.31 -17.57
C ILE A 13 -2.45 22.83 -17.60
N HIS A 14 -3.12 22.37 -18.66
CA HIS A 14 -3.45 20.95 -18.82
C HIS A 14 -2.19 20.09 -18.91
N GLN A 15 -1.21 20.48 -19.73
CA GLN A 15 0.08 19.78 -19.84
C GLN A 15 0.82 19.71 -18.51
N ILE A 16 0.88 20.82 -17.76
CA ILE A 16 1.48 20.86 -16.42
C ILE A 16 0.74 19.90 -15.48
N ARG A 17 -0.61 19.92 -15.47
CA ARG A 17 -1.40 19.02 -14.63
C ARG A 17 -1.18 17.55 -14.98
N GLN A 18 -1.04 17.21 -16.26
CA GLN A 18 -0.77 15.83 -16.68
C GLN A 18 0.63 15.38 -16.26
N ALA A 19 1.66 16.18 -16.53
CA ALA A 19 3.03 15.86 -16.14
C ALA A 19 3.19 15.72 -14.61
N VAL A 20 2.58 16.62 -13.84
CA VAL A 20 2.58 16.54 -12.36
C VAL A 20 1.86 15.29 -11.86
N ARG A 21 0.73 14.91 -12.48
CA ARG A 21 0.01 13.68 -12.10
C ARG A 21 0.85 12.44 -12.36
N GLU A 22 1.48 12.34 -13.52
CA GLU A 22 2.36 11.22 -13.88
C GLU A 22 3.51 11.08 -12.89
N GLU A 23 4.15 12.21 -12.55
CA GLU A 23 5.24 12.24 -11.59
C GLU A 23 4.78 11.87 -10.17
N ILE A 24 3.63 12.38 -9.71
CA ILE A 24 3.07 12.01 -8.40
C ILE A 24 2.71 10.52 -8.36
N LEU A 25 2.13 9.96 -9.41
CA LEU A 25 1.81 8.52 -9.49
C LEU A 25 3.08 7.67 -9.47
N ALA A 26 4.11 8.05 -10.23
CA ALA A 26 5.41 7.38 -10.21
C ALA A 26 6.08 7.48 -8.83
N ALA A 27 6.04 8.66 -8.22
CA ALA A 27 6.63 8.92 -6.91
C ALA A 27 5.87 8.23 -5.78
N THR A 28 4.55 8.08 -5.85
CA THR A 28 3.74 7.34 -4.84
C THR A 28 3.80 5.83 -5.04
N ALA A 29 4.00 5.35 -6.27
CA ALA A 29 4.30 3.94 -6.53
C ALA A 29 5.67 3.53 -5.96
N GLN A 30 6.66 4.43 -6.02
CA GLN A 30 8.00 4.21 -5.44
C GLN A 30 8.03 4.45 -3.92
N ASN A 31 7.39 5.53 -3.44
CA ASN A 31 7.13 5.78 -2.03
C ASN A 31 5.87 5.03 -1.63
N GLY A 32 5.97 3.69 -1.60
CA GLY A 32 4.87 2.80 -1.24
C GLY A 32 4.06 3.39 -0.09
N HIS A 33 2.75 3.55 -0.35
CA HIS A 33 1.74 4.12 0.53
C HIS A 33 2.18 4.08 2.00
N ALA A 34 2.23 5.27 2.62
CA ALA A 34 2.63 5.51 4.01
C ALA A 34 2.51 4.23 4.84
N ARG A 35 3.65 3.65 5.25
CA ARG A 35 3.77 2.39 6.00
C ARG A 35 2.83 2.39 7.21
N GLU A 36 1.58 2.04 6.96
CA GLU A 36 0.54 2.06 7.97
C GLU A 36 0.71 0.78 8.75
N LEU A 37 1.19 0.94 9.99
CA LEU A 37 1.35 -0.16 10.91
C LEU A 37 -0.02 -0.58 11.43
N LEU A 38 -0.54 -1.67 10.87
CA LEU A 38 -1.85 -2.22 11.20
C LEU A 38 -1.82 -2.97 12.52
N THR A 39 -2.91 -2.90 13.26
CA THR A 39 -3.24 -3.81 14.36
C THR A 39 -3.60 -5.21 13.82
N PRO A 40 -3.58 -6.26 14.66
CA PRO A 40 -4.05 -7.59 14.27
C PRO A 40 -5.46 -7.59 13.65
N GLU A 41 -6.37 -6.80 14.23
CA GLU A 41 -7.77 -6.69 13.82
C GLU A 41 -7.89 -6.03 12.44
N GLN A 42 -7.17 -4.93 12.23
CA GLN A 42 -7.13 -4.24 10.93
C GLN A 42 -6.49 -5.11 9.85
N LEU A 43 -5.41 -5.84 10.17
CA LEU A 43 -4.80 -6.75 9.22
C LEU A 43 -5.77 -7.87 8.81
N ALA A 44 -6.47 -8.45 9.78
CA ALA A 44 -7.46 -9.50 9.55
C ALA A 44 -8.60 -9.00 8.64
N GLU A 45 -9.11 -7.79 8.88
CA GLU A 45 -10.12 -7.15 8.05
C GLU A 45 -9.62 -6.93 6.61
N ARG A 46 -8.41 -6.39 6.45
CA ARG A 46 -7.81 -6.14 5.13
C ARG A 46 -7.58 -7.42 4.34
N LEU A 47 -7.14 -8.50 5.00
CA LEU A 47 -6.90 -9.80 4.37
C LEU A 47 -8.18 -10.65 4.25
N LYS A 48 -9.29 -10.22 4.86
CA LYS A 48 -10.55 -10.98 4.98
C LYS A 48 -10.34 -12.37 5.60
N VAL A 49 -9.53 -12.44 6.64
CA VAL A 49 -9.26 -13.67 7.40
C VAL A 49 -9.68 -13.51 8.86
N PRO A 50 -9.88 -14.59 9.62
CA PRO A 50 -10.09 -14.50 11.05
C PRO A 50 -8.90 -13.87 11.78
N VAL A 51 -9.16 -13.07 12.82
CA VAL A 51 -8.09 -12.48 13.66
C VAL A 51 -7.24 -13.56 14.33
N SER A 52 -7.83 -14.71 14.67
CA SER A 52 -7.09 -15.86 15.21
C SER A 52 -5.98 -16.35 14.28
N TRP A 53 -6.22 -16.34 12.96
CA TRP A 53 -5.22 -16.69 11.96
C TRP A 53 -4.02 -15.74 12.02
N VAL A 54 -4.26 -14.43 12.16
CA VAL A 54 -3.19 -13.43 12.28
C VAL A 54 -2.31 -13.71 13.52
N TYR A 55 -2.94 -13.99 14.67
CA TYR A 55 -2.19 -14.34 15.88
C TYR A 55 -1.41 -15.65 15.73
N GLU A 56 -2.00 -16.68 15.13
CA GLU A 56 -1.33 -17.96 14.89
C GLU A 56 -0.12 -17.81 13.97
N GLN A 57 -0.28 -17.13 12.83
CA GLN A 57 0.81 -16.91 11.89
C GLN A 57 1.92 -16.02 12.49
N SER A 58 1.55 -15.01 13.28
CA SER A 58 2.51 -14.18 14.00
C SER A 58 3.29 -14.98 15.04
N ARG A 59 2.62 -15.88 15.80
CA ARG A 59 3.28 -16.77 16.78
C ARG A 59 4.20 -17.78 16.12
N GLN A 60 3.83 -18.30 14.95
CA GLN A 60 4.64 -19.22 14.16
C GLN A 60 5.78 -18.53 13.39
N GLY A 61 5.79 -17.20 13.34
CA GLY A 61 6.78 -16.43 12.58
C GLY A 61 6.58 -16.52 11.06
N HIS A 62 5.39 -16.92 10.59
CA HIS A 62 5.07 -17.05 9.17
C HIS A 62 4.72 -15.72 8.50
N ILE A 63 4.39 -14.70 9.29
CA ILE A 63 4.18 -13.34 8.82
C ILE A 63 5.13 -12.38 9.56
N PRO A 64 5.69 -11.38 8.85
CA PRO A 64 6.48 -10.32 9.46
C PRO A 64 5.69 -9.61 10.56
N THR A 65 6.30 -9.47 11.73
CA THR A 65 5.66 -8.88 12.91
C THR A 65 6.60 -7.84 13.52
N HIS A 66 6.14 -6.60 13.65
CA HIS A 66 6.88 -5.56 14.35
C HIS A 66 6.40 -5.46 15.80
N ARG A 67 7.32 -5.60 16.75
CA ARG A 67 7.03 -5.44 18.18
C ARG A 67 7.37 -4.03 18.63
N ILE A 68 6.39 -3.34 19.22
CA ILE A 68 6.52 -2.02 19.82
C ILE A 68 6.11 -2.15 21.29
N GLY A 69 7.10 -2.48 22.14
CA GLY A 69 6.85 -2.87 23.53
C GLY A 69 5.94 -4.08 23.62
N ARG A 70 4.77 -3.92 24.27
CA ARG A 70 3.74 -4.98 24.39
C ARG A 70 2.84 -5.12 23.16
N TYR A 71 2.92 -4.19 22.21
CA TYR A 71 2.05 -4.17 21.05
C TYR A 71 2.71 -4.83 19.85
N ILE A 72 1.92 -5.53 19.05
CA ILE A 72 2.32 -6.04 17.74
C ILE A 72 1.68 -5.22 16.64
N ARG A 73 2.43 -4.97 15.58
CA ARG A 73 2.02 -4.25 14.39
C ARG A 73 2.49 -4.94 13.13
N PHE A 74 1.77 -4.70 12.05
CA PHE A 74 2.00 -5.35 10.76
C PHE A 74 2.03 -4.34 9.65
N ASP A 75 3.02 -4.46 8.77
CA ASP A 75 3.01 -3.79 7.47
C ASP A 75 2.30 -4.72 6.47
N LEU A 76 1.21 -4.23 5.86
CA LEU A 76 0.41 -5.02 4.93
C LEU A 76 1.24 -5.53 3.74
N ARG A 77 2.15 -4.72 3.22
CA ARG A 77 2.96 -5.08 2.05
C ARG A 77 3.97 -6.15 2.41
N GLU A 78 4.66 -6.01 3.54
CA GLU A 78 5.63 -7.00 4.01
C GLU A 78 4.96 -8.37 4.23
N VAL A 79 3.76 -8.37 4.83
CA VAL A 79 2.96 -9.58 5.00
C VAL A 79 2.61 -10.21 3.65
N MET A 80 2.10 -9.44 2.70
CA MET A 80 1.76 -9.96 1.37
C MET A 80 2.98 -10.48 0.61
N GLU A 81 4.13 -9.81 0.70
CA GLU A 81 5.38 -10.26 0.08
C GLU A 81 5.90 -11.56 0.71
N SER A 82 5.76 -11.73 2.03
CA SER A 82 6.14 -12.98 2.71
C SER A 82 5.33 -14.18 2.24
N GLN A 83 4.03 -14.01 1.98
CA GLN A 83 3.17 -15.11 1.54
C GLN A 83 3.51 -15.55 0.11
N LYS A 84 3.77 -14.60 -0.80
CA LYS A 84 4.21 -14.91 -2.17
C LYS A 84 5.52 -15.72 -2.19
N LYS A 85 6.47 -15.41 -1.30
CA LYS A 85 7.73 -16.16 -1.20
C LYS A 85 7.52 -17.60 -0.73
N ARG A 86 6.55 -17.83 0.15
CA ARG A 86 6.22 -19.17 0.67
C ARG A 86 5.52 -20.04 -0.37
N GLU A 87 4.62 -19.48 -1.17
CA GLU A 87 4.00 -20.19 -2.30
C GLU A 87 5.02 -20.62 -3.36
N ALA A 88 6.14 -19.91 -3.48
CA ALA A 88 7.20 -20.20 -4.43
C ALA A 88 8.21 -21.26 -3.97
N THR A 89 8.10 -21.78 -2.73
CA THR A 89 8.99 -22.84 -2.22
C THR A 89 8.17 -24.11 -2.03
N PRO A 90 8.33 -25.14 -2.89
CA PRO A 90 7.61 -26.42 -2.78
C PRO A 90 8.12 -27.30 -1.65
#